data_AF-A0A957LHW1-F1
#
_entry.id   AF-A0A957LHW1-F1
#
_cell.length_a   1.000
_cell.length_b   1.000
_cell.length_c   1.000
_cell.angle_alpha   90.00
_cell.angle_beta   90.00
_cell.angle_gamma   90.00
#
_symmetry.space_group_name_H-M   'P 1'
#
loop_
_entity.id
_entity.type
_entity.pdbx_description
1 polymer ?
#
loop_
_entity_poly.entity_id
_entity_poly.type
_entity_poly.pdbx_seq_one_letter_code
_entity_poly.pdbx_strand_id
1 'polypeptide(L)' 'IIAMDDNNISDLKRTFGDHPHLHRLLEFATNHPHERNVPDPYYTGGFDYVYELVRDGCEGLLATICEQEGF' A
#
# COMPACT_ATOMS: atom_id res chain seq x y z
N ILE A 1 8.94 -1.70 4.25
CA ILE A 1 8.69 -0.37 3.68
C ILE A 1 7.43 -0.47 2.82
N ILE A 2 6.45 0.37 3.11
CA ILE A 2 5.19 0.39 2.37
C ILE A 2 5.16 1.64 1.49
N ALA A 3 4.92 1.45 0.20
CA ALA A 3 4.75 2.51 -0.78
C ALA A 3 3.27 2.68 -1.13
N MET A 4 2.86 3.90 -1.48
CA MET A 4 1.47 4.20 -1.81
C MET A 4 1.18 3.99 -3.31
N ASP A 5 2.18 4.20 -4.16
CA ASP A 5 2.05 4.02 -5.61
C ASP A 5 3.33 3.48 -6.28
N ASP A 6 3.26 3.23 -7.58
CA ASP A 6 4.37 2.77 -8.40
C ASP A 6 5.52 3.79 -8.53
N ASN A 7 5.25 5.09 -8.41
CA ASN A 7 6.29 6.12 -8.44
C ASN A 7 7.15 6.05 -7.18
N ASN A 8 6.52 5.91 -6.01
CA ASN A 8 7.18 5.70 -4.73
C ASN A 8 8.03 4.44 -4.75
N ILE A 9 7.51 3.32 -5.30
CA ILE A 9 8.29 2.08 -5.47
C ILE A 9 9.54 2.36 -6.31
N SER A 10 9.37 3.05 -7.45
CA SER A 10 10.47 3.34 -8.38
C SER A 10 11.53 4.24 -7.74
N ASP A 11 11.12 5.26 -6.99
CA ASP A 11 12.02 6.16 -6.27
C ASP A 11 12.77 5.45 -5.13
N LEU A 12 12.08 4.59 -4.38
CA LEU A 12 12.68 3.80 -3.32
C LEU A 12 13.68 2.78 -3.88
N LYS A 13 13.34 2.09 -4.98
CA LYS A 13 14.27 1.19 -5.68
C LYS A 13 15.49 1.90 -6.23
N ARG A 14 15.31 3.12 -6.77
CA ARG A 14 16.45 3.94 -7.25
C ARG A 14 17.37 4.34 -6.09
N THR A 15 16.82 4.59 -4.92
CA THR A 15 17.56 5.10 -3.76
C THR A 15 18.24 3.98 -2.96
N PHE A 16 17.57 2.85 -2.78
CA PHE A 16 17.99 1.78 -1.87
C PHE A 16 18.26 0.43 -2.56
N GLY A 17 18.00 0.31 -3.87
CA GLY A 17 18.03 -0.96 -4.59
C GLY A 17 16.76 -1.79 -4.36
N ASP A 18 16.76 -3.02 -4.90
CA ASP A 18 15.69 -3.98 -4.60
C ASP A 18 15.77 -4.42 -3.14
N HIS A 19 14.62 -4.44 -2.46
CA HIS A 19 14.53 -4.79 -1.05
C HIS A 19 13.38 -5.80 -0.83
N PRO A 20 13.60 -6.91 -0.10
CA PRO A 20 12.61 -7.98 0.04
C PRO A 20 11.34 -7.55 0.77
N HIS A 21 11.43 -6.54 1.64
CA HIS A 21 10.30 -5.98 2.37
C HIS A 21 9.77 -4.66 1.78
N LEU A 22 9.91 -4.44 0.48
CA LEU A 22 9.32 -3.28 -0.21
C LEU A 22 8.03 -3.71 -0.92
N HIS A 23 6.89 -3.22 -0.44
CA HIS A 23 5.56 -3.58 -0.94
C HIS A 23 4.71 -2.33 -1.18
N ARG A 24 3.72 -2.41 -2.07
CA ARG A 24 2.64 -1.42 -2.12
C ARG A 24 1.60 -1.72 -1.04
N LEU A 25 0.99 -0.68 -0.48
CA LEU A 25 -0.06 -0.85 0.53
C LEU A 25 -1.23 -1.72 0.01
N LEU A 26 -1.65 -1.48 -1.23
CA LEU A 26 -2.79 -2.18 -1.82
C LEU A 26 -2.49 -3.61 -2.28
N GLU A 27 -1.26 -4.09 -2.14
CA GLU A 27 -0.99 -5.54 -2.26
C GLU A 27 -1.68 -6.34 -1.16
N PHE A 28 -1.99 -5.70 -0.04
CA PHE A 28 -2.67 -6.31 1.11
C PHE A 28 -4.17 -5.99 1.15
N ALA A 29 -4.68 -5.14 0.25
CA ALA A 29 -6.09 -4.76 0.23
C ALA A 29 -6.98 -5.96 -0.16
N THR A 30 -8.09 -6.16 0.54
CA THR A 30 -8.98 -7.31 0.32
C THR A 30 -10.32 -6.91 -0.31
N ASN A 31 -10.79 -5.71 -0.01
CA ASN A 31 -12.04 -5.16 -0.54
C ASN A 31 -11.83 -4.41 -1.87
N HIS A 32 -10.59 -4.00 -2.18
CA HIS A 32 -10.21 -3.32 -3.42
C HIS A 32 -9.08 -4.04 -4.18
N PRO A 33 -9.23 -5.33 -4.54
CA PRO A 33 -8.14 -6.14 -5.11
C PRO A 33 -7.68 -5.70 -6.51
N HIS A 34 -8.45 -4.83 -7.17
CA HIS A 34 -8.11 -4.30 -8.49
C HIS A 34 -7.34 -2.97 -8.42
N GLU A 35 -7.31 -2.34 -7.25
CA GLU A 35 -6.61 -1.08 -7.06
C GLU A 35 -5.13 -1.35 -6.78
N ARG A 36 -4.26 -0.76 -7.59
CA ARG A 36 -2.82 -0.95 -7.46
C ARG A 36 -2.14 0.19 -6.73
N ASN A 37 -2.65 1.40 -6.88
CA ASN A 37 -2.03 2.62 -6.39
C ASN A 37 -3.06 3.40 -5.58
N VAL A 38 -2.64 3.96 -4.45
CA VAL A 38 -3.43 4.95 -3.73
C VAL A 38 -3.33 6.27 -4.52
N PRO A 39 -4.43 6.79 -5.07
CA PRO A 39 -4.39 8.04 -5.84
C PRO A 39 -4.08 9.23 -4.93
N ASP A 40 -3.43 10.26 -5.47
CA ASP A 40 -3.20 11.48 -4.73
C ASP A 40 -4.52 12.27 -4.57
N PRO A 41 -5.04 12.44 -3.34
CA PRO A 41 -6.31 13.11 -3.12
C PRO A 41 -6.24 14.62 -3.38
N TYR A 42 -5.03 15.22 -3.37
CA TYR A 42 -4.85 16.66 -3.59
C TYR A 42 -5.26 17.10 -4.99
N TYR A 43 -5.06 16.24 -5.99
CA TYR A 43 -5.40 16.53 -7.39
C TYR A 43 -6.76 15.97 -7.82
N THR A 44 -7.22 14.90 -7.16
CA THR A 44 -8.44 14.18 -7.55
C THR A 44 -9.66 14.57 -6.72
N GLY A 45 -9.47 15.19 -5.55
CA GLY A 45 -10.56 15.56 -4.64
C GLY A 45 -11.23 14.39 -3.93
N GLY A 46 -10.63 13.19 -3.96
CA GLY A 46 -11.21 11.93 -3.46
C GLY A 46 -10.66 11.46 -2.11
N PHE A 47 -10.62 12.32 -1.09
CA PHE A 47 -10.07 11.97 0.23
C PHE A 47 -10.77 10.77 0.89
N ASP A 48 -12.09 10.67 0.77
CA ASP A 48 -12.84 9.54 1.33
C ASP A 48 -12.47 8.22 0.64
N TYR A 49 -12.32 8.23 -0.69
CA TYR A 49 -11.89 7.05 -1.44
C TYR A 49 -10.47 6.63 -1.07
N VAL A 50 -9.55 7.60 -0.98
CA VAL A 50 -8.17 7.34 -0.52
C VAL A 50 -8.15 6.76 0.89
N TYR A 51 -9.00 7.28 1.78
CA TYR A 51 -9.15 6.74 3.13
C TYR A 51 -9.63 5.28 3.12
N GLU A 52 -10.63 4.95 2.30
CA GLU A 52 -11.13 3.57 2.17
C GLU A 52 -10.05 2.61 1.69
N LEU A 53 -9.26 3.00 0.69
CA LEU A 53 -8.14 2.22 0.17
C LEU A 53 -7.04 2.03 1.22
N VAL A 54 -6.67 3.10 1.91
CA VAL A 54 -5.63 3.04 2.96
C VAL A 54 -6.10 2.15 4.11
N ARG A 55 -7.36 2.28 4.55
CA ARG A 55 -7.92 1.45 5.61
C ARG A 55 -7.89 -0.03 5.23
N ASP A 56 -8.38 -0.37 4.05
CA ASP A 56 -8.42 -1.77 3.56
C ASP A 56 -7.01 -2.37 3.46
N GLY A 57 -6.05 -1.62 2.90
CA GLY A 57 -4.66 -2.06 2.85
C GLY A 57 -4.01 -2.22 4.23
N CYS A 58 -4.30 -1.32 5.19
CA CYS A 58 -3.78 -1.42 6.56
C CYS A 58 -4.35 -2.62 7.32
N GLU A 59 -5.65 -2.89 7.19
CA GLU A 59 -6.30 -4.04 7.82
C GLU A 59 -5.71 -5.36 7.29
N GLY A 60 -5.55 -5.49 5.98
CA GLY A 60 -4.93 -6.69 5.38
C GLY A 60 -3.44 -6.83 5.69
N LEU A 61 -2.70 -5.72 5.75
CA LEU A 61 -1.29 -5.73 6.15
C LEU A 61 -1.14 -6.19 7.61
N LEU A 62 -1.99 -5.68 8.50
CA LEU A 62 -1.98 -6.09 9.91
C LEU A 62 -2.26 -7.58 10.04
N ALA A 63 -3.29 -8.09 9.34
CA ALA A 63 -3.61 -9.51 9.34
C ALA A 63 -2.42 -10.36 8.86
N THR A 64 -1.75 -9.92 7.80
CA THR A 64 -0.56 -10.59 7.26
C THR A 64 0.59 -10.63 8.27
N ILE A 65 0.85 -9.53 8.96
CA ILE A 65 1.91 -9.46 9.98
C ILE A 65 1.56 -10.37 11.17
N CYS A 66 0.31 -10.36 11.65
CA CYS A 66 -0.12 -11.25 12.72
C CYS A 66 0.06 -12.71 12.35
N GLU A 67 -0.32 -13.11 11.13
CA GLU A 67 -0.13 -14.47 10.63
C GLU A 67 1.35 -14.86 10.56
N GLN A 68 2.22 -13.96 10.09
CA GLN A 68 3.66 -14.22 9.98
C GLN A 68 4.36 -14.35 11.34
N GLU A 69 3.92 -13.56 12.33
CA GLU A 69 4.52 -13.52 13.66
C GLU A 69 3.82 -14.48 14.66
N GLY A 70 2.76 -15.17 14.23
CA GLY A 70 2.06 -16.19 15.02
C GLY A 70 1.15 -15.63 16.13
N PHE A 71 0.54 -14.46 15.89
CA PHE A 71 -0.47 -13.83 16.76
C PHE A 71 -1.90 -14.26 16.43
#